data_AF-A0A355RPD3-F1
#
_entry.id   AF-A0A355RPD3-F1
#
_cell.length_a   1.000
_cell.length_b   1.000
_cell.length_c   1.000
_cell.angle_alpha   90.00
_cell.angle_beta   90.00
_cell.angle_gamma   90.00
#
_symmetry.space_group_name_H-M   'P 1'
#
loop_
_entity.id
_entity.type
_entity.pdbx_description
1 polymer ?
#
loop_
_entity_poly.entity_id
_entity_poly.type
_entity_poly.pdbx_seq_one_letter_code
_entity_poly.pdbx_strand_id
1 'polypeptide(L)'
;YFEGMEGNDTMKRLMKELHESPLTSLAGLKVKSIEDYLHDVITFDDGTTKKIEGLPVSDVLKYRFEDGSTLAIRPSGTEPKVKFYIETKGKTSEGLDIKAKSIYAGIMNRLGLEVK
;
A
#
# COMPACT_ATOMS: atom_id res chain seq x y z
N TYR A 1 -15.23 2.68 -4.78
CA TYR A 1 -15.78 3.93 -5.32
C TYR A 1 -16.37 4.67 -4.16
N PHE A 2 -15.94 5.91 -3.93
CA PHE A 2 -16.50 6.77 -2.92
C PHE A 2 -17.26 7.90 -3.66
N GLU A 3 -18.51 8.18 -3.31
CA GLU A 3 -19.35 9.12 -4.08
C GLU A 3 -19.14 10.58 -3.63
N GLY A 4 -19.17 11.53 -4.58
CA GLY A 4 -19.19 12.98 -4.29
C GLY A 4 -17.94 13.57 -3.62
N MET A 5 -18.09 14.75 -3.00
CA MET A 5 -17.05 15.42 -2.21
C MET A 5 -16.56 14.56 -1.03
N GLU A 6 -17.48 13.84 -0.38
CA GLU A 6 -17.18 12.90 0.70
C GLU A 6 -16.21 11.80 0.25
N GLY A 7 -16.25 11.43 -1.03
CA GLY A 7 -15.33 10.44 -1.58
C GLY A 7 -13.89 10.93 -1.75
N ASN A 8 -13.69 12.21 -2.07
CA ASN A 8 -12.35 12.80 -2.12
C ASN A 8 -11.77 12.95 -0.71
N ASP A 9 -12.57 13.35 0.26
CA ASP A 9 -12.14 13.47 1.65
C ASP A 9 -11.84 12.11 2.27
N THR A 10 -12.63 11.08 1.93
CA THR A 10 -12.35 9.69 2.31
C THR A 10 -11.02 9.21 1.75
N MET A 11 -10.76 9.42 0.45
CA MET A 11 -9.49 9.04 -0.18
C MET A 11 -8.28 9.72 0.49
N LYS A 12 -8.36 11.04 0.72
CA LYS A 12 -7.31 11.79 1.40
C LYS A 12 -7.06 11.28 2.82
N ARG A 13 -8.14 10.98 3.56
CA ARG A 13 -8.07 10.42 4.91
C ARG A 13 -7.33 9.07 4.91
N LEU A 14 -7.66 8.18 3.98
CA LEU A 14 -7.04 6.86 3.89
C LEU A 14 -5.54 6.94 3.58
N MET A 15 -5.15 7.78 2.61
CA MET A 15 -3.73 7.98 2.29
C MET A 15 -2.99 8.60 3.49
N LYS A 16 -3.56 9.64 4.11
CA LYS A 16 -3.01 10.27 5.31
C LYS A 16 -2.79 9.24 6.43
N GLU A 17 -3.78 8.40 6.68
CA GLU A 17 -3.68 7.34 7.70
C GLU A 17 -2.55 6.35 7.41
N LEU A 18 -2.34 5.98 6.15
CA LEU A 18 -1.25 5.08 5.75
C LEU A 18 0.13 5.72 5.89
N HIS A 19 0.26 7.03 5.72
CA HIS A 19 1.49 7.77 6.00
C HIS A 19 1.76 7.93 7.50
N GLU A 20 0.73 8.26 8.29
CA GLU A 20 0.87 8.50 9.74
C GLU A 20 0.99 7.20 10.55
N SER A 21 0.34 6.13 10.10
CA SER A 21 0.32 4.83 10.77
C SER A 21 0.58 3.70 9.76
N PRO A 22 1.82 3.59 9.25
CA PRO A 22 2.16 2.61 8.24
C PRO A 22 2.03 1.16 8.72
N LEU A 23 1.86 0.26 7.75
CA LEU A 23 1.82 -1.19 8.01
C LEU A 23 3.18 -1.71 8.46
N THR A 24 3.19 -2.54 9.51
CA THR A 24 4.36 -3.34 9.91
C THR A 24 4.24 -4.80 9.48
N SER A 25 3.02 -5.26 9.23
CA SER A 25 2.70 -6.58 8.68
C SER A 25 1.32 -6.57 8.02
N LEU A 26 1.07 -7.51 7.11
CA LEU A 26 -0.23 -7.71 6.47
C LEU A 26 -0.35 -9.15 5.97
N ALA A 27 -1.53 -9.77 6.13
CA ALA A 27 -1.79 -11.14 5.66
C ALA A 27 -0.74 -12.18 6.15
N GLY A 28 -0.23 -12.01 7.38
CA GLY A 28 0.81 -12.85 7.96
C GLY A 28 2.22 -12.61 7.44
N LEU A 29 2.43 -11.62 6.56
CA LEU A 29 3.73 -11.23 6.02
C LEU A 29 4.25 -9.98 6.74
N LYS A 30 5.51 -10.01 7.20
CA LYS A 30 6.18 -8.82 7.72
C LYS A 30 6.52 -7.84 6.60
N VAL A 31 6.34 -6.54 6.84
CA VAL A 31 6.85 -5.48 5.96
C VAL A 31 8.35 -5.32 6.20
N LYS A 32 9.16 -5.46 5.15
CA LYS A 32 10.62 -5.25 5.18
C LYS A 32 11.02 -3.81 4.88
N SER A 33 10.27 -3.14 4.02
CA SER A 33 10.49 -1.73 3.74
C SER A 33 9.23 -1.05 3.24
N ILE A 34 9.17 0.25 3.46
CA ILE A 34 8.14 1.16 2.98
C ILE A 34 8.84 2.21 2.14
N GLU A 35 8.49 2.31 0.87
CA GLU A 35 8.94 3.38 -0.02
C GLU A 35 7.82 4.42 -0.10
N ASP A 36 8.09 5.61 0.45
CA ASP A 36 7.22 6.77 0.44
C ASP A 36 7.74 7.76 -0.60
N TYR A 37 7.09 7.76 -1.76
CA TYR A 37 7.44 8.62 -2.90
C TYR A 37 6.92 10.05 -2.75
N LEU A 38 6.11 10.32 -1.72
CA LEU A 38 5.68 11.68 -1.41
C LEU A 38 6.78 12.42 -0.63
N HIS A 39 7.50 11.69 0.23
CA HIS A 39 8.57 12.20 1.08
C HIS A 39 9.99 11.78 0.63
N ASP A 40 10.12 11.14 -0.53
CA ASP A 40 11.37 10.62 -1.09
C ASP A 40 12.18 9.78 -0.08
N VAL A 41 11.52 8.89 0.66
CA VAL A 41 12.17 8.10 1.71
C VAL A 41 11.79 6.62 1.63
N ILE A 42 12.78 5.76 1.89
CA ILE A 42 12.61 4.34 2.14
C ILE A 42 12.87 4.12 3.63
N THR A 43 11.92 3.54 4.34
CA THR A 43 12.07 3.12 5.74
C THR A 43 12.15 1.61 5.81
N PHE A 44 13.18 1.07 6.46
CA PHE A 44 13.38 -0.38 6.62
C PHE A 44 12.82 -0.88 7.96
N ASP A 45 12.68 -2.20 8.08
CA ASP A 45 12.12 -2.85 9.27
C ASP A 45 13.02 -2.81 10.51
N ASP A 46 14.26 -2.37 10.36
CA ASP A 46 15.20 -2.06 11.45
C ASP A 46 15.18 -0.59 11.88
N GLY A 47 14.31 0.23 11.25
CA GLY A 47 14.17 1.66 11.52
C GLY A 47 15.16 2.55 10.77
N THR A 48 16.09 1.98 9.97
CA THR A 48 16.97 2.78 9.12
C THR A 48 16.21 3.38 7.94
N THR A 49 16.73 4.48 7.40
CA THR A 49 16.12 5.18 6.27
C THR A 49 17.12 5.45 5.15
N LYS A 50 16.60 5.54 3.92
CA LYS A 50 17.35 5.91 2.72
C LYS A 50 16.53 6.88 1.87
N LYS A 51 17.19 7.85 1.24
CA LYS A 51 16.54 8.77 0.30
C LYS A 51 16.25 8.09 -1.05
N ILE A 52 15.08 8.37 -1.63
CA ILE A 52 14.74 8.05 -3.03
C ILE A 52 15.27 9.19 -3.90
N GLU A 53 16.01 8.88 -4.97
CA GLU A 53 16.65 9.89 -5.82
C GLU A 53 16.23 9.72 -7.28
N GLY A 54 16.12 10.85 -8.00
CA GLY A 54 15.90 10.86 -9.44
C GLY A 54 14.47 10.53 -9.90
N LEU A 55 13.49 10.51 -9.00
CA LEU A 55 12.09 10.29 -9.32
C LEU A 55 11.23 11.53 -9.01
N PRO A 56 10.15 11.80 -9.77
CA PRO A 56 9.18 12.81 -9.41
C PRO A 56 8.42 12.43 -8.14
N VAL A 57 8.19 13.43 -7.27
CA VAL A 57 7.34 13.29 -6.08
C VAL A 57 5.92 12.90 -6.50
N SER A 58 5.37 11.90 -5.81
CA SER A 58 3.98 11.47 -6.02
C SER A 58 3.42 10.81 -4.77
N ASP A 59 2.11 10.94 -4.55
CA ASP A 59 1.41 10.28 -3.45
C ASP A 59 1.30 8.77 -3.72
N VAL A 60 2.39 8.06 -3.44
CA VAL A 60 2.51 6.61 -3.62
C VAL A 60 3.24 6.05 -2.40
N LEU A 61 2.61 5.07 -1.76
CA LEU A 61 3.24 4.23 -0.75
C LEU A 61 3.43 2.83 -1.32
N LYS A 62 4.65 2.30 -1.25
CA LYS A 62 4.95 0.92 -1.65
C LYS A 62 5.53 0.14 -0.48
N TYR A 63 4.81 -0.90 -0.07
CA TYR A 63 5.24 -1.87 0.93
C TYR A 63 5.94 -3.04 0.22
N ARG A 64 7.13 -3.41 0.70
CA ARG A 64 7.80 -4.66 0.33
C ARG A 64 7.74 -5.64 1.49
N PHE A 65 7.22 -6.82 1.24
CA PHE A 65 7.11 -7.89 2.23
C PHE A 65 8.36 -8.77 2.26
N GLU A 66 8.55 -9.51 3.34
CA GLU A 66 9.72 -10.38 3.57
C GLU A 66 9.89 -11.51 2.56
N ASP A 67 8.80 -11.97 1.95
CA ASP A 67 8.82 -12.99 0.90
C ASP A 67 9.11 -12.41 -0.50
N GLY A 68 9.28 -11.08 -0.60
CA GLY A 68 9.50 -10.34 -1.83
C GLY A 68 8.24 -9.91 -2.57
N SER A 69 7.04 -10.18 -2.05
CA SER A 69 5.78 -9.62 -2.56
C SER A 69 5.74 -8.11 -2.30
N THR A 70 4.94 -7.36 -3.06
CA THR A 70 4.77 -5.92 -2.89
C THR A 70 3.30 -5.49 -2.93
N LEU A 71 3.00 -4.40 -2.23
CA LEU A 71 1.73 -3.69 -2.28
C LEU A 71 2.03 -2.20 -2.50
N ALA A 72 1.62 -1.63 -3.64
CA ALA A 72 1.65 -0.20 -3.87
C ALA A 72 0.25 0.41 -3.81
N ILE A 73 0.12 1.56 -3.18
CA ILE A 73 -1.14 2.27 -2.93
C ILE A 73 -1.00 3.71 -3.42
N ARG A 74 -1.96 4.19 -4.20
CA ARG A 74 -1.99 5.57 -4.69
C ARG A 74 -3.42 6.09 -4.89
N PRO A 75 -3.69 7.39 -4.69
CA PRO A 75 -4.91 8.02 -5.14
C PRO A 75 -4.93 8.17 -6.67
N SER A 76 -6.13 8.24 -7.26
CA SER A 76 -6.32 8.39 -8.71
C SER A 76 -6.20 9.85 -9.20
N GLY A 77 -6.01 10.81 -8.30
CA GLY A 77 -5.80 12.23 -8.60
C GLY A 77 -7.10 13.00 -8.87
N THR A 78 -7.82 12.67 -9.93
CA THR A 78 -9.04 13.39 -10.37
C THR A 78 -10.34 12.69 -10.01
N GLU A 79 -10.28 11.40 -9.69
CA GLU A 79 -11.44 10.61 -9.28
C GLU A 79 -11.30 10.18 -7.81
N PRO A 80 -12.40 10.07 -7.04
CA PRO A 80 -12.40 9.59 -5.66
C PRO A 80 -12.18 8.06 -5.61
N LYS A 81 -10.97 7.63 -5.98
CA LYS A 81 -10.56 6.22 -6.09
C LYS A 81 -9.12 6.05 -5.60
N VAL A 82 -8.90 5.01 -4.81
CA VAL A 82 -7.57 4.50 -4.45
C VAL A 82 -7.28 3.28 -5.32
N LYS A 83 -6.07 3.20 -5.86
CA LYS A 83 -5.59 2.05 -6.66
C LYS A 83 -4.60 1.25 -5.82
N PHE A 84 -4.80 -0.06 -5.79
CA PHE A 84 -3.92 -1.02 -5.15
C PHE A 84 -3.24 -1.87 -6.23
N TYR A 85 -1.92 -1.96 -6.18
CA TYR A 85 -1.12 -2.80 -7.07
C TYR A 85 -0.45 -3.86 -6.21
N ILE A 86 -0.74 -5.13 -6.47
CA ILE A 86 -0.24 -6.25 -5.68
C ILE A 86 0.60 -7.13 -6.59
N GLU A 87 1.85 -7.36 -6.19
CA GLU A 87 2.77 -8.29 -6.84
C GLU A 87 3.07 -9.40 -5.83
N THR A 88 2.75 -10.66 -6.16
CA THR A 88 3.06 -11.79 -5.28
C THR A 88 4.24 -12.59 -5.79
N LYS A 89 5.04 -13.11 -4.86
CA LYS A 89 6.17 -14.00 -5.16
C LYS A 89 5.96 -15.39 -4.55
N GLY A 90 6.31 -16.45 -5.27
CA GLY A 90 5.94 -17.82 -4.90
C GLY A 90 6.22 -18.85 -5.99
N LYS A 91 5.94 -20.13 -5.70
CA LYS A 91 6.26 -21.27 -6.57
C LYS A 91 5.10 -21.75 -7.45
N THR A 92 3.85 -21.56 -7.02
CA THR A 92 2.66 -22.05 -7.73
C THR A 92 1.70 -20.90 -8.01
N SER A 93 1.05 -20.92 -9.17
CA SER A 93 0.08 -19.90 -9.57
C SER A 93 -1.11 -19.79 -8.60
N GLU A 94 -1.63 -20.92 -8.14
CA GLU A 94 -2.73 -20.96 -7.16
C GLU A 94 -2.34 -20.28 -5.84
N GLY A 95 -1.15 -20.56 -5.32
CA GLY A 95 -0.66 -19.91 -4.10
C GLY A 95 -0.42 -18.40 -4.27
N LEU A 96 -0.05 -17.96 -5.47
CA LEU A 96 0.13 -16.54 -5.80
C LEU A 96 -1.21 -15.78 -5.78
N ASP A 97 -2.27 -16.37 -6.32
CA ASP A 97 -3.60 -15.75 -6.37
C ASP A 97 -4.24 -15.68 -4.97
N ILE A 98 -4.17 -16.77 -4.19
CA ILE A 98 -4.64 -16.79 -2.80
C ILE A 98 -3.92 -15.72 -1.97
N LYS A 99 -2.61 -15.57 -2.16
CA LYS A 99 -1.82 -14.55 -1.47
C LYS A 99 -2.24 -13.14 -1.88
N ALA A 100 -2.45 -12.90 -3.18
CA ALA A 100 -2.85 -11.57 -3.67
C ALA A 100 -4.21 -11.17 -3.09
N LYS A 101 -5.17 -12.10 -3.07
CA LYS A 101 -6.49 -11.92 -2.43
C LYS A 101 -6.37 -11.66 -0.93
N SER A 102 -5.48 -12.37 -0.23
CA SER A 102 -5.25 -12.18 1.21
C SER A 102 -4.65 -10.82 1.53
N ILE A 103 -3.67 -10.36 0.74
CA ILE A 103 -3.09 -9.01 0.86
C ILE A 103 -4.18 -7.96 0.61
N TYR A 104 -4.98 -8.12 -0.45
CA TYR A 104 -6.07 -7.20 -0.77
C TYR A 104 -7.12 -7.14 0.34
N ALA A 105 -7.62 -8.29 0.80
CA ALA A 105 -8.58 -8.34 1.90
C ALA A 105 -8.02 -7.73 3.19
N GLY A 106 -6.73 -7.98 3.47
CA GLY A 106 -6.03 -7.40 4.62
C GLY A 106 -5.99 -5.88 4.58
N ILE A 107 -5.59 -5.28 3.45
CA ILE A 107 -5.52 -3.81 3.35
C ILE A 107 -6.91 -3.18 3.39
N MET A 108 -7.92 -3.81 2.78
CA MET A 108 -9.30 -3.33 2.83
C MET A 108 -9.82 -3.33 4.28
N ASN A 109 -9.61 -4.42 5.03
CA ASN A 109 -9.98 -4.50 6.44
C ASN A 109 -9.26 -3.44 7.29
N ARG A 110 -7.93 -3.29 7.10
CA ARG A 110 -7.12 -2.28 7.81
C ARG A 110 -7.65 -0.86 7.59
N LEU A 111 -8.18 -0.57 6.40
CA LEU A 111 -8.74 0.72 6.03
C LEU A 111 -10.23 0.87 6.36
N GLY A 112 -10.86 -0.14 6.98
CA GLY A 112 -12.29 -0.16 7.29
C GLY A 112 -13.18 -0.16 6.05
N LEU A 113 -12.70 -0.73 4.94
CA LEU A 113 -13.41 -0.81 3.66
C LEU A 113 -13.97 -2.22 3.45
N GLU A 114 -15.17 -2.30 2.87
CA GLU A 114 -15.76 -3.58 2.50
C GLU A 114 -15.06 -4.19 1.28
N VAL A 115 -14.72 -5.48 1.38
CA VAL A 115 -14.27 -6.28 0.25
C VAL A 115 -15.49 -6.60 -0.61
N LYS A 116 -15.56 -6.03 -1.82
CA LYS A 116 -16.58 -6.36 -2.83
C LYS A 116 -16.18 -7.58 -3.64
#